data_AF-S6UZ13-F1
#
_entry.id   AF-S6UZ13-F1
#
_cell.length_a   1.000
_cell.length_b   1.000
_cell.length_c   1.000
_cell.angle_alpha   90.00
_cell.angle_beta   90.00
_cell.angle_gamma   90.00
#
_symmetry.space_group_name_H-M   'P 1'
#
loop_
_entity.id
_entity.type
_entity.pdbx_description
1 polymer ?
#
loop_
_entity_poly.entity_id
_entity_poly.type
_entity_poly.pdbx_seq_one_letter_code
_entity_poly.pdbx_strand_id
1 'polypeptide(L)'
;MKRNSLKSWFKSGAPGVWMSAGAVSIAVIMTIGLLAVIAVRGLGHFWPADLVVAQYAVPNQPAHVLVGELVEQEQVPRARLKSAGLPVPDQGPEFMTRELFKVGNRDLNPSDFTWVVGEWLSGQSSPAELMTLERREWGNFYGYLVNVKEGGRVVAEGEAAWPTLQERIKRIETLADELYSLEKKDIGAINHGIERLRLQARKLELAGKLDAAAQADMAAERAELDARYKVIEGRLEKLHQAFDRDSLTARDADGKAIEISLGKV
;
A
#
# COMPACT_ATOMS: atom_id res chain seq x y z
N MET A 1 -48.13 46.29 27.32
CA MET A 1 -47.58 45.05 26.71
C MET A 1 -48.47 44.64 25.54
N LYS A 2 -47.98 44.71 24.29
CA LYS A 2 -48.75 44.21 23.13
C LYS A 2 -48.88 42.68 23.28
N ARG A 3 -50.11 42.16 23.35
CA ARG A 3 -50.37 40.71 23.32
C ARG A 3 -50.01 40.18 21.93
N ASN A 4 -48.90 39.48 21.82
CA ASN A 4 -48.53 38.78 20.60
C ASN A 4 -49.62 37.74 20.30
N SER A 5 -50.43 37.99 19.25
CA SER A 5 -51.44 37.05 18.79
C SER A 5 -50.84 36.14 17.72
N LEU A 6 -51.36 34.91 17.59
CA LEU A 6 -50.93 33.95 16.56
C LEU A 6 -50.98 34.54 15.14
N LYS A 7 -51.94 35.44 14.86
CA LYS A 7 -52.01 36.19 13.60
C LYS A 7 -50.83 37.13 13.37
N SER A 8 -50.32 37.77 14.42
CA SER A 8 -49.13 38.66 14.32
C SER A 8 -47.83 37.88 14.08
N TRP A 9 -47.71 36.69 14.66
CA TRP A 9 -46.58 35.77 14.43
C TRP A 9 -46.59 35.19 13.02
N PHE A 10 -47.77 34.81 12.51
CA PHE A 10 -47.86 34.28 11.15
C PHE A 10 -47.53 35.35 10.10
N LYS A 11 -47.98 36.60 10.32
CA LYS A 11 -47.65 37.75 9.44
C LYS A 11 -46.19 38.21 9.53
N SER A 12 -45.44 37.84 10.56
CA SER A 12 -44.04 38.25 10.71
C SER A 12 -43.06 37.40 9.89
N GLY A 13 -43.53 36.34 9.20
CA GLY A 13 -42.67 35.43 8.44
C GLY A 13 -41.87 34.45 9.29
N ALA A 14 -41.92 34.58 10.63
CA ALA A 14 -41.23 33.69 11.57
C ALA A 14 -41.53 32.19 11.36
N PRO A 15 -42.76 31.73 11.04
CA PRO A 15 -43.01 30.31 10.79
C PRO A 15 -42.20 29.76 9.61
N GLY A 16 -42.03 30.55 8.54
CA GLY A 16 -41.25 30.16 7.37
C GLY A 16 -39.75 30.06 7.67
N VAL A 17 -39.24 30.93 8.54
CA VAL A 17 -37.85 30.87 9.02
C VAL A 17 -37.62 29.60 9.84
N TRP A 18 -38.51 29.27 10.78
CA TRP A 18 -38.43 28.03 11.56
C TRP A 18 -38.55 26.78 10.70
N MET A 19 -39.44 26.78 9.71
CA MET A 19 -39.59 25.67 8.77
C MET A 19 -38.33 25.47 7.92
N SER A 20 -37.72 26.56 7.44
CA SER A 20 -36.48 26.51 6.67
C SER A 20 -35.30 26.06 7.53
N ALA A 21 -35.16 26.58 8.75
CA ALA A 21 -34.15 26.16 9.71
C ALA A 21 -34.32 24.67 10.10
N GLY A 22 -35.57 24.21 10.26
CA GLY A 22 -35.89 22.81 10.51
C GLY A 22 -35.51 21.92 9.32
N ALA A 23 -35.86 22.32 8.10
CA ALA A 23 -35.51 21.60 6.88
C ALA A 23 -33.99 21.51 6.68
N VAL A 24 -33.26 22.61 6.90
CA VAL A 24 -31.79 22.63 6.84
C VAL A 24 -31.18 21.73 7.91
N SER A 25 -31.70 21.77 9.14
CA SER A 25 -31.21 20.90 10.23
C SER A 25 -31.42 19.42 9.90
N ILE A 26 -32.58 19.05 9.36
CA ILE A 26 -32.84 17.67 8.91
C ILE A 26 -31.88 17.28 7.78
N ALA A 27 -31.69 18.14 6.79
CA ALA A 27 -30.76 17.88 5.69
C ALA A 27 -29.32 17.66 6.17
N VAL A 28 -28.85 18.47 7.13
CA VAL A 28 -27.53 18.31 7.76
C VAL A 28 -27.44 16.99 8.53
N ILE A 29 -28.44 16.66 9.35
CA ILE A 29 -28.49 15.39 10.09
C ILE A 29 -28.48 14.20 9.14
N MET A 30 -29.26 14.24 8.06
CA MET A 30 -29.28 13.18 7.04
C MET A 30 -27.93 13.05 6.35
N THR A 31 -27.29 14.17 6.01
CA THR A 31 -25.97 14.16 5.35
C THR A 31 -24.91 13.56 6.27
N ILE A 32 -24.86 14.00 7.53
CA ILE A 32 -23.94 13.45 8.53
C ILE A 32 -24.23 11.96 8.77
N GLY A 33 -25.52 11.58 8.87
CA GLY A 33 -25.93 10.19 9.04
C GLY A 33 -25.48 9.31 7.87
N LEU A 34 -25.64 9.78 6.63
CA LEU A 34 -25.16 9.08 5.44
C LEU A 34 -23.64 8.93 5.44
N LEU A 35 -22.91 10.03 5.72
CA LEU A 35 -21.44 9.99 5.83
C LEU A 35 -20.97 9.01 6.91
N ALA A 36 -21.65 8.97 8.06
CA ALA A 36 -21.33 8.05 9.15
C ALA A 36 -21.56 6.58 8.74
N VAL A 37 -22.66 6.27 8.05
CA VAL A 37 -22.93 4.92 7.53
C VAL A 37 -21.86 4.49 6.53
N ILE A 38 -21.49 5.39 5.60
CA ILE A 38 -20.42 5.13 4.63
C ILE A 38 -19.08 4.90 5.35
N ALA A 39 -18.75 5.75 6.33
CA ALA A 39 -17.51 5.62 7.09
C ALA A 39 -17.44 4.30 7.84
N VAL A 40 -18.49 3.92 8.59
CA VAL A 40 -18.51 2.67 9.37
C VAL A 40 -18.43 1.45 8.46
N ARG A 41 -19.14 1.46 7.33
CA ARG A 41 -19.10 0.35 6.36
C ARG A 41 -17.81 0.30 5.55
N GLY A 42 -17.18 1.44 5.29
CA GLY A 42 -15.98 1.55 4.46
C GLY A 42 -14.69 1.32 5.23
N LEU A 43 -14.56 1.89 6.43
CA LEU A 43 -13.30 1.90 7.21
C LEU A 43 -12.82 0.49 7.59
N GLY A 44 -13.73 -0.45 7.82
CA GLY A 44 -13.38 -1.85 8.09
C GLY A 44 -12.59 -2.50 6.96
N HIS A 45 -12.83 -2.12 5.70
CA HIS A 45 -12.09 -2.65 4.55
C HIS A 45 -10.68 -2.08 4.40
N PHE A 46 -10.37 -0.97 5.08
CA PHE A 46 -9.03 -0.38 5.07
C PHE A 46 -8.16 -0.86 6.24
N TRP A 47 -8.73 -1.62 7.19
CA TRP A 47 -7.97 -2.14 8.31
C TRP A 47 -7.37 -3.51 7.96
N PRO A 48 -6.08 -3.76 8.23
CA PRO A 48 -5.49 -5.08 8.04
C PRO A 48 -6.24 -6.12 8.85
N ALA A 49 -6.69 -7.19 8.21
CA ALA A 49 -7.25 -8.34 8.91
C ALA A 49 -6.14 -9.24 9.43
N ASP A 50 -6.45 -10.04 10.46
CA ASP A 50 -5.51 -11.02 10.97
C ASP A 50 -5.17 -12.05 9.88
N LEU A 51 -3.89 -12.41 9.81
CA LEU A 51 -3.41 -13.42 8.88
C LEU A 51 -3.76 -14.80 9.44
N VAL A 52 -4.42 -15.62 8.62
CA VAL A 52 -4.86 -16.97 8.99
C VAL A 52 -4.04 -17.99 8.23
N VAL A 53 -3.62 -19.05 8.93
CA VAL A 53 -3.14 -20.29 8.34
C VAL A 53 -4.17 -21.39 8.52
N ALA A 54 -4.44 -22.14 7.47
CA ALA A 54 -5.39 -23.24 7.46
C ALA A 54 -4.91 -24.37 6.55
N GLN A 55 -5.32 -25.60 6.83
CA GLN A 55 -5.20 -26.71 5.89
C GLN A 55 -6.44 -26.75 5.02
N TYR A 56 -6.27 -26.61 3.70
CA TYR A 56 -7.35 -26.65 2.72
C TYR A 56 -7.34 -27.98 1.97
N ALA A 57 -8.40 -28.77 2.16
CA ALA A 57 -8.50 -30.14 1.66
C ALA A 57 -9.74 -30.32 0.78
N VAL A 58 -9.59 -30.02 -0.51
CA VAL A 58 -10.65 -30.28 -1.50
C VAL A 58 -10.81 -31.79 -1.70
N PRO A 59 -12.04 -32.34 -1.72
CA PRO A 59 -12.26 -33.76 -1.96
C PRO A 59 -11.57 -34.26 -3.24
N ASN A 60 -10.84 -35.38 -3.12
CA ASN A 60 -10.06 -36.02 -4.19
C ASN A 60 -8.91 -35.18 -4.76
N GLN A 61 -8.44 -34.18 -4.02
CA GLN A 61 -7.27 -33.38 -4.38
C GLN A 61 -6.25 -33.39 -3.23
N PRO A 62 -4.96 -33.17 -3.51
CA PRO A 62 -3.96 -33.00 -2.46
C PRO A 62 -4.32 -31.79 -1.59
N ALA A 63 -4.29 -31.98 -0.28
CA ALA A 63 -4.41 -30.87 0.66
C ALA A 63 -3.18 -29.96 0.56
N HIS A 64 -3.38 -28.66 0.78
CA HIS A 64 -2.30 -27.69 0.85
C HIS A 64 -2.57 -26.67 1.96
N VAL A 65 -1.52 -25.97 2.37
CA VAL A 65 -1.61 -24.93 3.38
C VAL A 65 -2.09 -23.65 2.70
N LEU A 66 -3.19 -23.09 3.19
CA LEU A 66 -3.67 -21.76 2.83
C LEU A 66 -3.16 -20.76 3.87
N VAL A 67 -2.51 -19.70 3.39
CA VAL A 67 -2.17 -18.53 4.21
C VAL A 67 -2.75 -17.29 3.55
N GLY A 68 -3.52 -16.52 4.32
CA GLY A 68 -4.12 -15.29 3.80
C GLY A 68 -4.97 -14.55 4.82
N GLU A 69 -5.38 -13.35 4.43
CA GLU A 69 -6.30 -12.52 5.19
C GLU A 69 -7.73 -12.91 4.78
N LEU A 70 -8.59 -13.20 5.76
CA LEU A 70 -10.01 -13.43 5.48
C LEU A 70 -10.70 -12.09 5.14
N VAL A 71 -11.17 -11.96 3.91
CA VAL A 71 -11.77 -10.71 3.39
C VAL A 71 -13.29 -10.74 3.46
N GLU A 72 -13.87 -11.87 3.08
CA GLU A 72 -15.32 -12.02 2.94
C GLU A 72 -15.75 -13.44 3.24
N GLN A 73 -16.92 -13.59 3.86
CA GLN A 73 -17.59 -14.87 4.04
C GLN A 73 -19.04 -14.73 3.57
N GLU A 74 -19.48 -15.64 2.71
CA GLU A 74 -20.87 -15.69 2.24
C GLU A 74 -21.44 -17.10 2.26
N GLN A 75 -22.76 -17.20 2.46
CA GLN A 75 -23.50 -18.45 2.30
C GLN A 75 -24.01 -18.56 0.87
N VAL A 76 -23.63 -19.62 0.17
CA VAL A 76 -24.05 -19.88 -1.20
C VAL A 76 -24.80 -21.20 -1.32
N PRO A 77 -25.83 -21.28 -2.19
CA PRO A 77 -26.51 -22.55 -2.42
C PRO A 77 -25.52 -23.62 -2.88
N ARG A 78 -25.60 -24.81 -2.31
CA ARG A 78 -24.75 -25.97 -2.65
C ARG A 78 -24.82 -26.29 -4.14
N ALA A 79 -26.00 -26.12 -4.75
CA ALA A 79 -26.20 -26.29 -6.19
C ALA A 79 -25.34 -25.35 -7.05
N ARG A 80 -25.05 -24.13 -6.57
CA ARG A 80 -24.18 -23.15 -7.26
C ARG A 80 -22.71 -23.58 -7.25
N LEU A 81 -22.24 -24.12 -6.13
CA LEU A 81 -20.87 -24.65 -6.04
C LEU A 81 -20.72 -25.89 -6.94
N LYS A 82 -21.72 -26.77 -6.92
CA LYS A 82 -21.75 -27.95 -7.79
C LYS A 82 -21.79 -27.57 -9.27
N SER A 83 -22.58 -26.58 -9.67
CA SER A 83 -22.63 -26.11 -11.06
C SER A 83 -21.34 -25.42 -11.52
N ALA A 84 -20.54 -24.90 -10.59
CA ALA A 84 -19.19 -24.39 -10.84
C ALA A 84 -18.13 -25.52 -11.00
N GLY A 85 -18.53 -26.79 -10.94
CA GLY A 85 -17.64 -27.95 -11.12
C GLY A 85 -16.88 -28.37 -9.86
N LEU A 86 -17.24 -27.83 -8.70
CA LEU A 86 -16.61 -28.21 -7.43
C LEU A 86 -17.11 -29.59 -6.97
N PRO A 87 -16.25 -30.44 -6.36
CA PRO A 87 -16.59 -31.80 -5.93
C PRO A 87 -17.42 -31.80 -4.62
N VAL A 88 -18.59 -31.19 -4.69
CA VAL A 88 -19.50 -31.04 -3.55
C VAL A 88 -20.42 -32.26 -3.44
N PRO A 89 -20.62 -32.83 -2.23
CA PRO A 89 -21.48 -34.00 -2.06
C PRO A 89 -22.93 -33.75 -2.49
N ASP A 90 -23.61 -34.81 -2.95
CA ASP A 90 -25.03 -34.75 -3.36
C ASP A 90 -25.98 -34.58 -2.17
N GLN A 91 -25.59 -35.09 -1.01
CA GLN A 91 -26.31 -34.99 0.25
C GLN A 91 -25.58 -34.01 1.17
N GLY A 92 -26.32 -33.20 1.92
CA GLY A 92 -25.77 -32.17 2.80
C GLY A 92 -26.68 -30.96 2.93
N PRO A 93 -26.24 -29.92 3.66
CA PRO A 93 -27.00 -28.69 3.83
C PRO A 93 -27.29 -28.01 2.48
N GLU A 94 -28.36 -27.22 2.43
CA GLU A 94 -28.76 -26.47 1.23
C GLU A 94 -27.75 -25.37 0.88
N PHE A 95 -27.12 -24.78 1.91
CA PHE A 95 -26.12 -23.74 1.80
C PHE A 95 -24.77 -24.23 2.29
N MET A 96 -23.71 -23.67 1.72
CA MET A 96 -22.33 -23.87 2.13
C MET A 96 -21.61 -22.52 2.20
N THR A 97 -20.60 -22.44 3.06
CA THR A 97 -19.83 -21.23 3.26
C THR A 97 -18.77 -21.10 2.17
N ARG A 98 -18.73 -19.94 1.50
CA ARG A 98 -17.64 -19.54 0.62
C ARG A 98 -16.86 -18.41 1.28
N GLU A 99 -15.56 -18.57 1.37
CA GLU A 99 -14.66 -17.61 2.01
C GLU A 99 -13.70 -17.04 0.97
N LEU A 100 -13.56 -15.72 0.93
CA LEU A 100 -12.58 -15.03 0.10
C LEU A 100 -11.36 -14.73 0.93
N PHE A 101 -10.24 -15.33 0.58
CA PHE A 101 -8.95 -15.02 1.16
C PHE A 101 -8.17 -14.10 0.22
N LYS A 102 -7.62 -13.02 0.77
CA LYS A 102 -6.52 -12.29 0.13
C LYS A 102 -5.25 -13.07 0.43
N VAL A 103 -4.67 -13.64 -0.62
CA VAL A 103 -3.45 -14.45 -0.55
C VAL A 103 -2.27 -13.60 -1.03
N GLY A 104 -1.08 -13.93 -0.54
CA GLY A 104 0.15 -13.19 -0.85
C GLY A 104 1.04 -13.96 -1.82
N ASN A 105 2.30 -13.56 -1.86
CA ASN A 105 3.38 -14.25 -2.58
C ASN A 105 3.10 -14.33 -4.09
N ARG A 106 2.86 -13.19 -4.77
CA ARG A 106 2.45 -13.19 -6.19
C ARG A 106 3.48 -13.77 -7.17
N ASP A 107 4.72 -13.89 -6.70
CA ASP A 107 5.81 -14.60 -7.37
C ASP A 107 5.67 -16.13 -7.35
N LEU A 108 4.85 -16.66 -6.44
CA LEU A 108 4.53 -18.09 -6.30
C LEU A 108 3.09 -18.40 -6.74
N ASN A 109 2.15 -17.53 -6.36
CA ASN A 109 0.74 -17.65 -6.66
C ASN A 109 0.24 -16.39 -7.40
N PRO A 110 -0.05 -16.45 -8.71
CA PRO A 110 -0.37 -15.24 -9.47
C PRO A 110 -1.69 -14.56 -9.08
N SER A 111 -2.56 -15.23 -8.31
CA SER A 111 -3.82 -14.64 -7.83
C SER A 111 -3.62 -13.93 -6.50
N ASP A 112 -4.12 -12.70 -6.38
CA ASP A 112 -4.12 -11.95 -5.11
C ASP A 112 -5.29 -12.36 -4.20
N PHE A 113 -6.30 -13.04 -4.77
CA PHE A 113 -7.49 -13.49 -4.04
C PHE A 113 -7.87 -14.91 -4.44
N THR A 114 -8.30 -15.71 -3.46
CA THR A 114 -8.77 -17.07 -3.70
C THR A 114 -10.07 -17.31 -2.96
N TRP A 115 -11.10 -17.75 -3.68
CA TRP A 115 -12.30 -18.29 -3.08
C TRP A 115 -12.09 -19.73 -2.66
N VAL A 116 -12.41 -20.04 -1.41
CA VAL A 116 -12.36 -21.39 -0.85
C VAL A 116 -13.72 -21.77 -0.27
N VAL A 117 -13.98 -23.08 -0.19
CA VAL A 117 -15.17 -23.60 0.50
C VAL A 117 -14.80 -23.79 1.97
N GLY A 118 -15.49 -23.10 2.87
CA GLY A 118 -15.16 -23.06 4.29
C GLY A 118 -15.17 -24.44 4.95
N GLU A 119 -16.08 -25.32 4.51
CA GLU A 119 -16.19 -26.71 5.00
C GLU A 119 -14.98 -27.59 4.64
N TRP A 120 -14.09 -27.13 3.77
CA TRP A 120 -12.85 -27.82 3.43
C TRP A 120 -11.62 -27.23 4.12
N LEU A 121 -11.80 -26.15 4.91
CA LEU A 121 -10.76 -25.60 5.77
C LEU A 121 -10.74 -26.31 7.12
N SER A 122 -9.54 -26.62 7.60
CA SER A 122 -9.31 -27.22 8.90
C SER A 122 -8.09 -26.62 9.58
N GLY A 123 -8.04 -26.66 10.91
CA GLY A 123 -6.90 -26.17 11.68
C GLY A 123 -6.61 -24.67 11.51
N GLN A 124 -7.66 -23.85 11.29
CA GLN A 124 -7.51 -22.41 11.19
C GLN A 124 -6.87 -21.85 12.46
N SER A 125 -5.81 -21.07 12.30
CA SER A 125 -5.14 -20.37 13.39
C SER A 125 -4.46 -19.09 12.88
N SER A 126 -4.12 -18.18 13.80
CA SER A 126 -3.38 -16.95 13.50
C SER A 126 -2.09 -16.93 14.34
N PRO A 127 -1.01 -17.61 13.90
CA PRO A 127 0.23 -17.69 14.65
C PRO A 127 0.88 -16.31 14.79
N ALA A 128 1.41 -15.99 15.97
CA ALA A 128 2.02 -14.68 16.24
C ALA A 128 3.31 -14.45 15.43
N GLU A 129 3.97 -15.54 15.03
CA GLU A 129 5.21 -15.55 14.27
C GLU A 129 4.97 -15.43 12.76
N LEU A 130 3.71 -15.52 12.32
CA LEU A 130 3.35 -15.37 10.93
C LEU A 130 3.40 -13.88 10.58
N MET A 131 4.22 -13.57 9.59
CA MET A 131 4.57 -12.21 9.19
C MET A 131 3.91 -11.85 7.87
N THR A 132 3.43 -10.61 7.82
CA THR A 132 3.16 -9.89 6.57
C THR A 132 4.34 -8.97 6.28
N LEU A 133 4.93 -9.13 5.10
CA LEU A 133 5.96 -8.24 4.58
C LEU A 133 5.40 -7.56 3.33
N GLU A 134 5.10 -6.26 3.43
CA GLU A 134 4.69 -5.48 2.27
C GLU A 134 5.88 -5.32 1.33
N ARG A 135 5.67 -5.57 0.03
CA ARG A 135 6.72 -5.45 -0.98
C ARG A 135 6.27 -4.48 -2.06
N ARG A 136 7.24 -3.75 -2.63
CA ARG A 136 7.02 -2.84 -3.75
C ARG A 136 6.65 -3.56 -5.04
N GLU A 137 7.12 -4.80 -5.17
CA GLU A 137 6.87 -5.69 -6.31
C GLU A 137 6.18 -6.96 -5.80
N TRP A 138 5.31 -7.55 -6.62
CA TRP A 138 4.70 -8.88 -6.36
C TRP A 138 3.81 -8.98 -5.10
N GLY A 139 3.27 -7.86 -4.64
CA GLY A 139 2.33 -7.82 -3.51
C GLY A 139 2.93 -8.28 -2.18
N ASN A 140 2.07 -8.39 -1.16
CA ASN A 140 2.49 -8.80 0.18
C ASN A 140 3.11 -10.20 0.16
N PHE A 141 4.16 -10.37 0.94
CA PHE A 141 4.67 -11.69 1.28
C PHE A 141 4.08 -12.14 2.61
N TYR A 142 3.55 -13.36 2.65
CA TYR A 142 3.05 -14.01 3.87
C TYR A 142 3.92 -15.23 4.18
N GLY A 143 4.45 -15.28 5.39
CA GLY A 143 5.31 -16.38 5.82
C GLY A 143 6.04 -16.12 7.13
N TYR A 144 7.10 -16.88 7.38
CA TYR A 144 7.85 -16.86 8.63
C TYR A 144 9.27 -16.34 8.42
N LEU A 145 9.73 -15.47 9.31
CA LEU A 145 11.11 -14.98 9.27
C LEU A 145 12.07 -16.10 9.68
N VAL A 146 13.08 -16.36 8.86
CA VAL A 146 14.12 -17.36 9.16
C VAL A 146 15.38 -16.66 9.68
N ASN A 147 15.88 -15.67 8.94
CA ASN A 147 17.07 -14.91 9.30
C ASN A 147 17.13 -13.56 8.58
N VAL A 148 17.99 -12.69 9.09
CA VAL A 148 18.37 -11.42 8.46
C VAL A 148 19.82 -11.49 8.03
N LYS A 149 20.13 -10.95 6.86
CA LYS A 149 21.46 -10.94 6.26
C LYS A 149 21.94 -9.52 5.97
N GLU A 150 23.25 -9.34 6.07
CA GLU A 150 23.98 -8.14 5.66
C GLU A 150 25.06 -8.55 4.66
N GLY A 151 24.99 -8.05 3.42
CA GLY A 151 25.94 -8.42 2.36
C GLY A 151 26.02 -9.93 2.13
N GLY A 152 24.87 -10.62 2.20
CA GLY A 152 24.76 -12.07 2.02
C GLY A 152 25.15 -12.93 3.22
N ARG A 153 25.63 -12.34 4.32
CA ARG A 153 25.97 -13.09 5.55
C ARG A 153 24.85 -12.98 6.56
N VAL A 154 24.48 -14.09 7.19
CA VAL A 154 23.50 -14.10 8.29
C VAL A 154 24.07 -13.29 9.46
N VAL A 155 23.30 -12.29 9.90
CA VAL A 155 23.64 -11.43 11.04
C VAL A 155 22.70 -11.64 12.24
N ALA A 156 21.50 -12.18 12.01
CA ALA A 156 20.55 -12.51 13.06
C ALA A 156 19.64 -13.67 12.64
N GLU A 157 19.29 -14.52 13.61
CA GLU A 157 18.36 -15.65 13.48
C GLU A 157 17.64 -15.87 14.83
N GLY A 158 16.57 -16.66 14.83
CA GLY A 158 15.77 -16.93 16.04
C GLY A 158 15.16 -15.66 16.65
N GLU A 159 15.19 -15.54 17.97
CA GLU A 159 14.58 -14.41 18.70
C GLU A 159 15.18 -13.05 18.32
N ALA A 160 16.45 -13.01 17.90
CA ALA A 160 17.12 -11.79 17.49
C ALA A 160 16.72 -11.33 16.07
N ALA A 161 16.16 -12.21 15.25
CA ALA A 161 15.88 -11.92 13.84
C ALA A 161 14.87 -10.76 13.69
N TRP A 162 13.80 -10.77 14.48
CA TRP A 162 12.73 -9.79 14.36
C TRP A 162 13.14 -8.37 14.75
N PRO A 163 13.76 -8.13 15.93
CA PRO A 163 14.29 -6.80 16.26
C PRO A 163 15.32 -6.30 15.24
N THR A 164 16.21 -7.16 14.75
CA THR A 164 17.20 -6.79 13.74
C THR A 164 16.53 -6.45 12.40
N LEU A 165 15.49 -7.18 11.99
CA LEU A 165 14.73 -6.85 10.78
C LEU A 165 14.12 -5.45 10.89
N GLN A 166 13.47 -5.13 12.00
CA GLN A 166 12.88 -3.81 12.23
C GLN A 166 13.92 -2.68 12.18
N GLU A 167 15.10 -2.89 12.78
CA GLU A 167 16.22 -1.95 12.70
C GLU A 167 16.66 -1.71 11.23
N ARG A 168 16.77 -2.79 10.45
CA ARG A 168 17.21 -2.74 9.05
C ARG A 168 16.16 -2.10 8.14
N ILE A 169 14.87 -2.33 8.38
CA ILE A 169 13.77 -1.64 7.68
C ILE A 169 13.85 -0.13 7.93
N LYS A 170 13.99 0.30 9.20
CA LYS A 170 14.12 1.73 9.54
C LYS A 170 15.33 2.40 8.87
N ARG A 171 16.45 1.67 8.78
CA ARG A 171 17.63 2.13 8.05
C ARG A 171 17.30 2.37 6.57
N ILE A 172 16.54 1.47 5.95
CA ILE A 172 16.16 1.55 4.54
C ILE A 172 15.18 2.69 4.28
N GLU A 173 14.22 2.91 5.18
CA GLU A 173 13.34 4.10 5.13
C GLU A 173 14.17 5.38 5.13
N THR A 174 15.17 5.47 6.01
CA THR A 174 16.08 6.63 6.07
C THR A 174 16.86 6.81 4.77
N LEU A 175 17.39 5.72 4.21
CA LEU A 175 18.10 5.75 2.92
C LEU A 175 17.18 6.12 1.76
N ALA A 176 15.92 5.67 1.78
CA ALA A 176 14.92 6.02 0.77
C ALA A 176 14.61 7.52 0.80
N ASP A 177 14.46 8.11 1.99
CA ASP A 177 14.24 9.55 2.14
C ASP A 177 15.44 10.38 1.63
N GLU A 178 16.66 9.92 1.90
CA GLU A 178 17.88 10.55 1.36
C GLU A 178 17.93 10.47 -0.16
N LEU A 179 17.64 9.29 -0.72
CA LEU A 179 17.59 9.08 -2.17
C LEU A 179 16.54 9.98 -2.82
N TYR A 180 15.34 10.02 -2.25
CA TYR A 180 14.25 10.87 -2.73
C TYR A 180 14.61 12.36 -2.70
N SER A 181 15.24 12.83 -1.62
CA SER A 181 15.69 14.22 -1.53
C SER A 181 16.74 14.55 -2.60
N LEU A 182 17.71 13.66 -2.80
CA LEU A 182 18.79 13.83 -3.76
C LEU A 182 18.26 13.86 -5.20
N GLU A 183 17.37 12.94 -5.55
CA GLU A 183 16.75 12.85 -6.88
C GLU A 183 15.78 14.02 -7.13
N LYS A 184 14.89 14.31 -6.19
CA LYS A 184 13.80 15.27 -6.42
C LYS A 184 14.24 16.71 -6.26
N LYS A 185 15.10 17.01 -5.29
CA LYS A 185 15.52 18.39 -4.98
C LYS A 185 16.82 18.73 -5.66
N ASP A 186 17.88 17.97 -5.43
CA ASP A 186 19.23 18.36 -5.86
C ASP A 186 19.40 18.20 -7.37
N ILE A 187 19.06 17.02 -7.92
CA ILE A 187 19.05 16.79 -9.37
C ILE A 187 17.99 17.67 -10.05
N GLY A 188 16.81 17.82 -9.41
CA GLY A 188 15.77 18.72 -9.87
C GLY A 188 16.27 20.16 -10.04
N ALA A 189 17.00 20.71 -9.05
CA ALA A 189 17.56 22.04 -9.09
C ALA A 189 18.62 22.20 -10.19
N ILE A 190 19.47 21.19 -10.40
CA ILE A 190 20.46 21.17 -11.49
C ILE A 190 19.76 21.20 -12.84
N ASN A 191 18.75 20.36 -13.04
CA ASN A 191 17.97 20.33 -14.28
C ASN A 191 17.28 21.68 -14.55
N HIS A 192 16.72 22.31 -13.51
CA HIS A 192 16.18 23.66 -13.64
C HIS A 192 17.24 24.71 -13.98
N GLY A 193 18.47 24.58 -13.46
CA GLY A 193 19.60 25.44 -13.81
C GLY A 193 20.01 25.29 -15.27
N ILE A 194 20.13 24.04 -15.74
CA ILE A 194 20.42 23.70 -17.14
C ILE A 194 19.36 24.26 -18.08
N GLU A 195 18.08 24.09 -17.74
CA GLU A 195 16.99 24.59 -18.57
C GLU A 195 16.97 26.13 -18.61
N ARG A 196 17.28 26.79 -17.48
CA ARG A 196 17.41 28.24 -17.42
C ARG A 196 18.51 28.75 -18.36
N LEU A 197 19.67 28.10 -18.35
CA LEU A 197 20.75 28.38 -19.29
C LEU A 197 20.28 28.22 -20.74
N ARG A 198 19.60 27.11 -21.06
CA ARG A 198 19.07 26.88 -22.42
C ARG A 198 18.12 27.99 -22.88
N LEU A 199 17.21 28.42 -22.01
CA LEU A 199 16.27 29.50 -22.30
C LEU A 199 16.96 30.87 -22.42
N GLN A 200 17.96 31.14 -21.59
CA GLN A 200 18.79 32.35 -21.67
C GLN A 200 19.56 32.42 -22.99
N ALA A 201 20.18 31.31 -23.42
CA ALA A 201 20.88 31.22 -24.70
C ALA A 201 19.93 31.56 -25.84
N ARG A 202 18.74 30.94 -25.85
CA ARG A 202 17.73 31.17 -26.87
C ARG A 202 17.26 32.63 -26.90
N LYS A 203 17.09 33.25 -25.73
CA LYS A 203 16.70 34.67 -25.63
C LYS A 203 17.78 35.59 -26.21
N LEU A 204 19.06 35.33 -25.90
CA LEU A 204 20.19 36.13 -26.41
C LEU A 204 20.39 35.94 -27.92
N GLU A 205 20.24 34.71 -28.41
CA GLU A 205 20.28 34.38 -29.83
C GLU A 205 19.21 35.16 -30.62
N LEU A 206 17.95 35.14 -30.15
CA LEU A 206 16.86 35.89 -30.77
C LEU A 206 17.07 37.41 -30.72
N ALA A 207 17.81 37.91 -29.73
CA ALA A 207 18.16 39.32 -29.60
C ALA A 207 19.44 39.72 -30.37
N GLY A 208 20.14 38.78 -31.01
CA GLY A 208 21.43 39.01 -31.67
C GLY A 208 22.57 39.37 -30.70
N LYS A 209 22.46 39.00 -29.42
CA LYS A 209 23.39 39.35 -28.33
C LYS A 209 24.13 38.15 -27.74
N LEU A 210 24.10 37.00 -28.41
CA LEU A 210 24.85 35.83 -27.99
C LEU A 210 26.30 35.95 -28.49
N ASP A 211 27.09 36.81 -27.85
CA ASP A 211 28.50 37.01 -28.15
C ASP A 211 29.40 36.00 -27.41
N ALA A 212 30.71 36.06 -27.68
CA ALA A 212 31.69 35.15 -27.10
C ALA A 212 31.79 35.29 -25.56
N ALA A 213 31.53 36.48 -25.00
CA ALA A 213 31.55 36.69 -23.56
C ALA A 213 30.34 36.02 -22.91
N ALA A 214 29.14 36.23 -23.46
CA ALA A 214 27.93 35.57 -22.99
C ALA A 214 28.03 34.04 -23.10
N GLN A 215 28.63 33.51 -24.18
CA GLN A 215 28.88 32.08 -24.31
C GLN A 215 29.86 31.55 -23.26
N ALA A 216 30.91 32.30 -22.94
CA ALA A 216 31.88 31.92 -21.92
C ALA A 216 31.26 31.91 -20.51
N ASP A 217 30.47 32.91 -20.16
CA ASP A 217 29.77 33.00 -18.87
C ASP A 217 28.81 31.81 -18.69
N MET A 218 28.03 31.48 -19.73
CA MET A 218 27.11 30.36 -19.70
C MET A 218 27.82 29.00 -19.65
N ALA A 219 28.97 28.87 -20.31
CA ALA A 219 29.80 27.67 -20.23
C ALA A 219 30.39 27.49 -18.82
N ALA A 220 30.77 28.58 -18.14
CA ALA A 220 31.24 28.53 -16.76
C ALA A 220 30.12 28.09 -15.79
N GLU A 221 28.92 28.66 -15.90
CA GLU A 221 27.75 28.25 -15.11
C GLU A 221 27.38 26.79 -15.38
N ARG A 222 27.44 26.35 -16.65
CA ARG A 222 27.19 24.97 -17.02
C ARG A 222 28.21 24.02 -16.39
N ALA A 223 29.49 24.37 -16.44
CA ALA A 223 30.56 23.57 -15.85
C ALA A 223 30.40 23.42 -14.33
N GLU A 224 29.91 24.45 -13.63
CA GLU A 224 29.60 24.38 -12.21
C GLU A 224 28.45 23.40 -11.93
N LEU A 225 27.36 23.47 -12.72
CA LEU A 225 26.23 22.54 -12.58
C LEU A 225 26.65 21.10 -12.85
N ASP A 226 27.47 20.86 -13.88
CA ASP A 226 27.99 19.53 -14.20
C ASP A 226 28.93 19.00 -13.09
N ALA A 227 29.74 19.87 -12.47
CA ALA A 227 30.57 19.50 -11.33
C ALA A 227 29.72 19.11 -10.10
N ARG A 228 28.66 19.86 -9.79
CA ARG A 228 27.71 19.51 -8.72
C ARG A 228 27.01 18.19 -9.01
N TYR A 229 26.63 17.95 -10.27
CA TYR A 229 26.00 16.69 -10.69
C TYR A 229 26.91 15.48 -10.43
N LYS A 230 28.21 15.57 -10.77
CA LYS A 230 29.18 14.49 -10.50
C LYS A 230 29.31 14.15 -9.02
N VAL A 231 29.24 15.15 -8.14
CA VAL A 231 29.26 14.91 -6.68
C VAL A 231 28.01 14.14 -6.24
N ILE A 232 26.85 14.48 -6.80
CA ILE A 232 25.58 13.80 -6.52
C ILE A 232 25.61 12.37 -7.05
N GLU A 233 26.11 12.15 -8.26
CA GLU A 233 26.24 10.82 -8.87
C GLU A 233 27.04 9.86 -7.97
N GLY A 234 28.18 10.31 -7.44
CA GLY A 234 28.97 9.50 -6.50
C GLY A 234 28.28 9.24 -5.16
N ARG A 235 27.35 10.11 -4.74
CA ARG A 235 26.50 9.87 -3.55
C ARG A 235 25.38 8.89 -3.85
N LEU A 236 24.75 8.99 -5.02
CA LEU A 236 23.71 8.06 -5.48
C LEU A 236 24.23 6.63 -5.50
N GLU A 237 25.40 6.41 -6.10
CA GLU A 237 26.00 5.07 -6.19
C GLU A 237 26.18 4.43 -4.80
N LYS A 238 26.72 5.20 -3.84
CA LYS A 238 26.90 4.75 -2.46
C LYS A 238 25.57 4.47 -1.75
N LEU A 239 24.57 5.31 -1.98
CA LEU A 239 23.23 5.13 -1.40
C LEU A 239 22.58 3.86 -1.95
N HIS A 240 22.62 3.63 -3.27
CA HIS A 240 22.09 2.40 -3.88
C HIS A 240 22.78 1.15 -3.35
N GLN A 241 24.12 1.14 -3.27
CA GLN A 241 24.86 0.03 -2.68
C GLN A 241 24.47 -0.22 -1.21
N ALA A 242 24.25 0.85 -0.45
CA ALA A 242 23.81 0.76 0.94
C ALA A 242 22.36 0.27 1.08
N PHE A 243 21.51 0.59 0.11
CA PHE A 243 20.09 0.24 0.04
C PHE A 243 19.89 -1.25 -0.29
N ASP A 244 20.69 -1.79 -1.21
CA ASP A 244 20.60 -3.19 -1.65
C ASP A 244 21.41 -4.17 -0.78
N ARG A 245 22.10 -3.67 0.25
CA ARG A 245 23.00 -4.45 1.11
C ARG A 245 22.30 -5.52 1.94
N ASP A 246 21.12 -5.20 2.47
CA ASP A 246 20.44 -5.98 3.49
C ASP A 246 19.33 -6.84 2.86
N SER A 247 19.23 -8.10 3.29
CA SER A 247 18.19 -9.03 2.85
C SER A 247 17.65 -9.85 4.02
N LEU A 248 16.50 -10.48 3.85
CA LEU A 248 15.99 -11.48 4.78
C LEU A 248 15.77 -12.81 4.06
N THR A 249 15.87 -13.92 4.80
CA THR A 249 15.31 -15.19 4.36
C THR A 249 13.98 -15.39 5.06
N ALA A 250 12.92 -15.60 4.30
CA ALA A 250 11.62 -15.99 4.81
C ALA A 250 11.20 -17.35 4.28
N ARG A 251 10.32 -18.03 5.00
CA ARG A 251 9.73 -19.30 4.62
C ARG A 251 8.24 -19.12 4.35
N ASP A 252 7.77 -19.54 3.18
CA ASP A 252 6.35 -19.49 2.85
C ASP A 252 5.54 -20.59 3.55
N ALA A 253 4.24 -20.67 3.22
CA ALA A 253 3.30 -21.66 3.73
C ALA A 253 3.69 -23.12 3.40
N ASP A 254 4.32 -23.34 2.25
CA ASP A 254 4.76 -24.65 1.76
C ASP A 254 6.15 -25.06 2.29
N GLY A 255 6.78 -24.20 3.10
CA GLY A 255 8.08 -24.43 3.68
C GLY A 255 9.26 -24.02 2.80
N LYS A 256 9.02 -23.38 1.65
CA LYS A 256 10.06 -22.92 0.73
C LYS A 256 10.72 -21.67 1.28
N ALA A 257 12.05 -21.70 1.35
CA ALA A 257 12.86 -20.54 1.74
C ALA A 257 13.05 -19.60 0.53
N ILE A 258 12.83 -18.31 0.75
CA ILE A 258 12.96 -17.24 -0.24
C ILE A 258 13.78 -16.12 0.37
N GLU A 259 14.77 -15.66 -0.39
CA GLU A 259 15.54 -14.47 -0.02
C GLU A 259 14.89 -13.23 -0.63
N ILE A 260 14.63 -12.23 0.22
CA ILE A 260 13.98 -10.98 -0.15
C ILE A 260 14.93 -9.84 0.19
N SER A 261 15.32 -9.07 -0.83
CA SER A 261 16.09 -7.83 -0.63
C SER A 261 15.21 -6.82 0.10
N LEU A 262 15.73 -6.26 1.19
CA LEU A 262 14.97 -5.29 1.97
C LEU A 262 14.77 -3.97 1.24
N GLY A 263 15.57 -3.64 0.22
CA GLY A 263 15.32 -2.47 -0.64
C GLY A 263 14.03 -2.59 -1.47
N LYS A 264 13.48 -3.80 -1.60
CA LYS A 264 12.21 -4.08 -2.30
C LYS A 264 11.01 -4.18 -1.36
N VAL A 265 11.24 -4.03 -0.07
CA VAL A 265 10.24 -3.92 1.00
C VAL A 265 9.93 -2.44 1.16
#